data_AF-A0A4Z1KTW4-F1
#
_entry.id   AF-A0A4Z1KTW4-F1
#
_cell.length_a   1.000
_cell.length_b   1.000
_cell.length_c   1.000
_cell.angle_alpha   90.00
_cell.angle_beta   90.00
_cell.angle_gamma   90.00
#
_symmetry.space_group_name_H-M   'P 1'
#
loop_
_entity.id
_entity.type
_entity.pdbx_description
1 polymer ?
#
loop_
_entity_poly.entity_id
_entity_poly.type
_entity_poly.pdbx_seq_one_letter_code
_entity_poly.pdbx_strand_id
1 'polypeptide(L)'
;MICSRCLTRRSLPLTQQTRLFSYTPLLSSTPSSPRTTGPPTATSTGAAQPFSTPLPPSPAAQGISSHPSPTKKPTPLPTSSIPAGTILQGLNFLKGRDDPVALKEEEYPEWLWHCLDEKKAADGGAAAGGDEFSKSKKLRRAAAKARRKAEERALLSGDTSLLEVKVPLQQQSVDLSSEGEAALEQRGDLVKAMRKERRAKIKEGNYLKGM
;
A
#
# COMPACT_ATOMS: atom_id res chain seq x y z
N MET A 1 -15.89 30.15 47.50
CA MET A 1 -14.45 30.27 47.82
C MET A 1 -13.89 28.86 48.05
N ILE A 2 -13.20 28.32 47.06
CA ILE A 2 -12.70 26.94 47.06
C ILE A 2 -11.30 26.92 47.68
N CYS A 3 -11.13 26.13 48.75
CA CYS A 3 -9.94 26.12 49.60
C CYS A 3 -8.75 25.42 48.91
N SER A 4 -7.61 26.12 48.84
CA SER A 4 -6.35 25.72 48.20
C SER A 4 -5.59 24.59 48.93
N ARG A 5 -6.17 23.96 49.95
CA ARG A 5 -5.57 22.85 50.70
C ARG A 5 -6.10 21.46 50.32
N CYS A 6 -7.10 21.36 49.45
CA CYS A 6 -7.68 20.08 49.03
C CYS A 6 -7.05 19.49 47.74
N LEU A 7 -6.20 20.23 47.02
CA LEU A 7 -5.62 19.78 45.74
C LEU A 7 -4.26 19.08 45.85
N THR A 8 -3.63 19.05 47.03
CA THR A 8 -2.24 18.55 47.18
C THR A 8 -2.11 17.24 47.96
N ARG A 9 -3.20 16.50 48.20
CA ARG A 9 -3.13 15.23 48.94
C ARG A 9 -3.99 14.13 48.32
N ARG A 10 -3.57 13.65 47.14
CA ARG A 10 -3.92 12.29 46.69
C ARG A 10 -2.82 11.70 45.81
N SER A 11 -1.64 11.55 46.40
CA SER A 11 -0.66 10.57 45.95
C SER A 11 -0.99 9.24 46.63
N LEU A 12 -1.42 8.23 45.87
CA LEU A 12 -1.45 6.84 46.34
C LEU A 12 -0.43 6.02 45.54
N PRO A 13 0.28 5.09 46.19
CA PRO A 13 1.51 4.51 45.68
C PRO A 13 1.30 3.36 44.69
N LEU A 14 2.32 3.22 43.86
CA LEU A 14 2.64 2.15 42.94
C LEU A 14 2.81 0.81 43.69
N THR A 15 1.92 -0.14 43.46
CA THR A 15 2.14 -1.55 43.81
C THR A 15 2.42 -2.36 42.56
N GLN A 16 3.65 -2.85 42.47
CA GLN A 16 4.05 -3.88 41.52
C GLN A 16 3.28 -5.17 41.83
N GLN A 17 2.67 -5.77 40.81
CA GLN A 17 2.33 -7.18 40.82
C GLN A 17 2.88 -7.83 39.54
N THR A 18 4.00 -8.50 39.71
CA THR A 18 4.46 -9.55 38.81
C THR A 18 3.50 -10.74 38.91
N ARG A 19 2.86 -11.13 37.81
CA ARG A 19 2.31 -12.49 37.67
C ARG A 19 2.92 -13.16 36.45
N LEU A 20 3.58 -14.28 36.72
CA LEU A 20 4.09 -15.24 35.78
C LEU A 20 3.03 -16.33 35.52
N PHE A 21 3.04 -16.86 34.29
CA PHE A 21 2.41 -18.09 33.76
C PHE A 21 0.87 -18.20 33.90
N SER A 22 0.11 -18.57 32.86
CA SER A 22 0.08 -19.95 32.34
C SER A 22 -0.65 -20.01 30.99
N TYR A 23 -0.18 -20.89 30.12
CA TYR A 23 -0.73 -21.25 28.81
C TYR A 23 -1.87 -22.27 29.00
N THR A 24 -3.02 -22.05 28.36
CA THR A 24 -4.02 -23.11 28.11
C THR A 24 -4.55 -22.99 26.68
N PRO A 25 -4.51 -24.05 25.87
CA PRO A 25 -5.20 -24.11 24.61
C PRO A 25 -6.60 -24.71 24.81
N LEU A 26 -7.63 -24.15 24.18
CA LEU A 26 -8.88 -24.88 23.98
C LEU A 26 -9.32 -24.84 22.51
N LEU A 27 -9.55 -26.04 22.01
CA LEU A 27 -10.08 -26.41 20.72
C LEU A 27 -11.58 -26.08 20.60
N SER A 28 -11.98 -25.82 19.36
CA SER A 28 -13.20 -26.26 18.68
C SER A 28 -14.58 -25.99 19.30
N SER A 29 -15.40 -25.23 18.58
CA SER A 29 -16.79 -25.65 18.31
C SER A 29 -17.36 -24.93 17.07
N THR A 30 -17.72 -25.72 16.06
CA THR A 30 -18.62 -25.33 14.97
C THR A 30 -20.07 -25.53 15.42
N PRO A 31 -20.99 -24.64 15.07
CA PRO A 31 -22.37 -25.06 14.82
C PRO A 31 -22.87 -24.71 13.41
N SER A 32 -23.20 -25.81 12.71
CA SER A 32 -24.29 -26.06 11.78
C SER A 32 -25.04 -24.90 11.11
N SER A 33 -25.07 -24.95 9.77
CA SER A 33 -26.12 -24.37 8.93
C SER A 33 -27.52 -24.92 9.26
N PRO A 34 -28.56 -24.14 8.97
CA PRO A 34 -29.74 -24.71 8.32
C PRO A 34 -30.00 -24.13 6.92
N ARG A 35 -30.04 -25.05 5.95
CA ARG A 35 -30.92 -25.10 4.76
C ARG A 35 -32.36 -24.79 5.22
N THR A 36 -33.22 -24.01 4.57
CA THR A 36 -33.80 -24.10 3.23
C THR A 36 -34.85 -22.99 3.13
N THR A 37 -34.96 -22.29 1.99
CA THR A 37 -36.22 -21.97 1.29
C THR A 37 -35.85 -21.52 -0.12
N GLY A 38 -36.51 -22.11 -1.12
CA GLY A 38 -36.11 -22.06 -2.52
C GLY A 38 -36.55 -20.81 -3.29
N PRO A 39 -36.20 -20.75 -4.59
CA PRO A 39 -36.44 -19.59 -5.47
C PRO A 39 -37.74 -19.72 -6.28
N PRO A 40 -38.34 -18.61 -6.74
CA PRO A 40 -39.20 -18.64 -7.92
C PRO A 40 -38.42 -18.30 -9.20
N THR A 41 -38.27 -19.36 -10.02
CA THR A 41 -38.63 -19.47 -11.45
C THR A 41 -38.33 -18.34 -12.45
N ALA A 42 -37.63 -18.79 -13.50
CA ALA A 42 -37.30 -18.17 -14.77
C ALA A 42 -38.48 -17.59 -15.57
N THR A 43 -38.18 -16.58 -16.38
CA THR A 43 -38.86 -16.31 -17.65
C THR A 43 -37.79 -16.16 -18.73
N SER A 44 -37.90 -17.02 -19.73
CA SER A 44 -37.01 -17.14 -20.88
C SER A 44 -37.54 -16.34 -22.07
N THR A 45 -36.65 -15.63 -22.75
CA THR A 45 -36.75 -15.27 -24.18
C THR A 45 -35.31 -14.99 -24.60
N GLY A 46 -34.66 -15.60 -25.58
CA GLY A 46 -35.08 -16.42 -26.70
C GLY A 46 -34.28 -15.94 -27.92
N ALA A 47 -33.09 -16.49 -28.16
CA ALA A 47 -32.39 -16.46 -29.45
C ALA A 47 -31.15 -17.37 -29.40
N ALA A 48 -31.32 -18.61 -29.87
CA ALA A 48 -30.23 -19.52 -30.16
C ALA A 48 -29.62 -19.18 -31.53
N GLN A 49 -28.29 -19.10 -31.61
CA GLN A 49 -27.52 -19.18 -32.85
C GLN A 49 -26.43 -20.24 -32.63
N PRO A 50 -26.34 -21.30 -33.46
CA PRO A 50 -25.29 -22.30 -33.37
C PRO A 50 -24.11 -21.84 -34.22
N PHE A 51 -23.09 -21.23 -33.61
CA PHE A 51 -21.84 -20.96 -34.33
C PHE A 51 -20.75 -21.91 -33.85
N SER A 52 -20.46 -22.86 -34.72
CA SER A 52 -19.51 -23.96 -34.57
C SER A 52 -18.13 -23.48 -34.15
N THR A 53 -17.56 -24.22 -33.20
CA THR A 53 -16.14 -24.32 -32.92
C THR A 53 -15.34 -24.78 -34.15
N PRO A 54 -14.20 -24.13 -34.43
CA PRO A 54 -13.02 -24.87 -34.86
C PRO A 54 -11.86 -24.70 -33.87
N LEU A 55 -11.26 -25.82 -33.49
CA LEU A 55 -10.04 -25.95 -32.70
C LEU A 55 -8.78 -25.47 -33.49
N PRO A 56 -7.63 -25.29 -32.81
CA PRO A 56 -6.69 -24.16 -32.98
C PRO A 56 -5.51 -24.43 -33.93
N PRO A 57 -4.75 -23.38 -34.34
CA PRO A 57 -3.34 -23.53 -34.68
C PRO A 57 -2.42 -23.28 -33.47
N SER A 58 -1.44 -24.16 -33.37
CA SER A 58 -0.30 -24.27 -32.44
C SER A 58 0.45 -22.94 -32.12
N PRO A 59 0.99 -22.77 -30.89
CA PRO A 59 1.73 -21.60 -30.47
C PRO A 59 3.22 -21.69 -30.87
N ALA A 60 3.55 -21.42 -32.14
CA ALA A 60 4.94 -21.31 -32.57
C ALA A 60 5.08 -20.55 -33.90
N ALA A 61 4.85 -19.24 -33.89
CA ALA A 61 5.48 -18.29 -34.80
C ALA A 61 4.92 -16.89 -34.55
N GLN A 62 5.77 -16.02 -34.01
CA GLN A 62 5.93 -14.60 -34.35
C GLN A 62 6.20 -13.76 -33.10
N GLY A 63 7.50 -13.55 -32.87
CA GLY A 63 8.05 -12.28 -32.40
C GLY A 63 7.57 -11.81 -31.04
N ILE A 64 8.34 -12.15 -30.02
CA ILE A 64 8.52 -11.28 -28.86
C ILE A 64 9.15 -9.99 -29.41
N SER A 65 8.29 -9.09 -29.92
CA SER A 65 8.67 -7.73 -30.24
C SER A 65 8.78 -7.01 -28.90
N SER A 66 10.00 -6.94 -28.39
CA SER A 66 10.42 -5.94 -27.42
C SER A 66 9.91 -4.58 -27.89
N HIS A 67 8.87 -4.08 -27.22
CA HIS A 67 8.44 -2.70 -27.38
C HIS A 67 9.65 -1.79 -27.06
N PRO A 68 10.09 -0.92 -27.98
CA PRO A 68 11.13 0.05 -27.68
C PRO A 68 10.53 1.10 -26.74
N SER A 69 10.95 1.05 -25.48
CA SER A 69 10.71 2.13 -24.51
C SER A 69 11.33 3.43 -25.03
N PRO A 70 10.62 4.58 -24.96
CA PRO A 70 11.16 5.85 -25.41
C PRO A 70 12.36 6.22 -24.54
N THR A 71 13.50 6.41 -25.22
CA THR A 71 14.80 6.84 -24.68
C THR A 71 14.66 7.96 -23.65
N LYS A 72 14.62 7.59 -22.37
CA LYS A 72 14.93 8.47 -21.24
C LYS A 72 16.43 8.35 -20.96
N LYS A 73 17.07 9.50 -20.76
CA LYS A 73 18.51 9.66 -20.50
C LYS A 73 18.98 8.72 -19.38
N PRO A 74 20.23 8.22 -19.40
CA PRO A 74 20.70 7.25 -18.42
C PRO A 74 20.72 7.86 -17.03
N THR A 75 19.67 7.60 -16.24
CA THR A 75 19.74 7.69 -14.80
C THR A 75 20.74 6.64 -14.32
N PRO A 76 21.72 7.00 -13.46
CA PRO A 76 22.65 6.02 -12.93
C PRO A 76 21.86 4.91 -12.23
N LEU A 77 22.04 3.67 -12.69
CA LEU A 77 21.36 2.52 -12.10
C LEU A 77 21.74 2.45 -10.60
N PRO A 78 20.77 2.15 -9.71
CA PRO A 78 21.08 1.99 -8.30
C PRO A 78 22.04 0.81 -8.12
N THR A 79 23.12 1.01 -7.36
CA THR A 79 24.07 -0.06 -7.07
C THR A 79 23.35 -1.21 -6.37
N SER A 80 23.35 -2.38 -7.00
CA SER A 80 22.80 -3.60 -6.41
C SER A 80 23.74 -4.12 -5.32
N SER A 81 23.19 -4.80 -4.32
CA SER A 81 23.99 -5.38 -3.24
C SER A 81 24.69 -6.67 -3.63
N ILE A 82 24.33 -7.28 -4.78
CA ILE A 82 24.82 -8.59 -5.22
C ILE A 82 25.58 -8.38 -6.53
N PRO A 83 26.90 -8.62 -6.57
CA PRO A 83 27.67 -8.46 -7.80
C PRO A 83 27.31 -9.53 -8.83
N ALA A 84 27.51 -9.20 -10.12
CA ALA A 84 27.33 -10.13 -11.22
C ALA A 84 28.20 -11.39 -11.04
N GLY A 85 27.64 -12.56 -11.37
CA GLY A 85 28.31 -13.86 -11.23
C GLY A 85 28.09 -14.55 -9.88
N THR A 86 27.34 -13.93 -8.95
CA THR A 86 27.02 -14.56 -7.66
C THR A 86 25.97 -15.66 -7.84
N ILE A 87 26.26 -16.86 -7.33
CA ILE A 87 25.31 -17.98 -7.32
C ILE A 87 24.25 -17.73 -6.24
N LEU A 88 22.98 -17.68 -6.62
CA LEU A 88 21.87 -17.46 -5.70
C LEU A 88 21.42 -18.80 -5.09
N GLN A 89 22.01 -19.13 -3.95
CA GLN A 89 21.82 -20.42 -3.28
C GLN A 89 20.37 -20.67 -2.86
N GLY A 90 19.88 -21.88 -3.10
CA GLY A 90 18.58 -22.34 -2.58
C GLY A 90 17.36 -21.84 -3.33
N LEU A 91 17.54 -21.28 -4.54
CA LEU A 91 16.42 -20.96 -5.43
C LEU A 91 16.01 -22.16 -6.29
N ASN A 92 16.94 -23.04 -6.65
CA ASN A 92 16.61 -24.22 -7.42
C ASN A 92 16.03 -25.33 -6.52
N PHE A 93 14.80 -25.74 -6.82
CA PHE A 93 14.12 -26.87 -6.19
C PHE A 93 14.11 -28.14 -7.06
N LEU A 94 14.63 -28.06 -8.30
CA LEU A 94 14.69 -29.16 -9.24
C LEU A 94 15.98 -29.97 -9.06
N LYS A 95 15.87 -31.30 -9.06
CA LYS A 95 17.03 -32.19 -8.98
C LYS A 95 17.83 -32.12 -10.29
N GLY A 96 19.16 -32.05 -10.18
CA GLY A 96 20.06 -32.05 -11.35
C GLY A 96 20.08 -30.75 -12.14
N ARG A 97 19.67 -29.62 -11.54
CA ARG A 97 19.86 -28.28 -12.09
C ARG A 97 20.74 -27.48 -11.13
N ASP A 98 21.46 -26.52 -11.68
CA ASP A 98 22.27 -25.60 -10.87
C ASP A 98 21.42 -24.43 -10.39
N ASP A 99 21.86 -23.79 -9.30
CA ASP A 99 21.27 -22.55 -8.82
C ASP A 99 21.50 -21.41 -9.85
N PRO A 100 20.52 -20.51 -10.02
CA PRO A 100 20.65 -19.41 -10.96
C PRO A 100 21.76 -18.46 -10.53
N VAL A 101 22.53 -17.99 -11.52
CA VAL A 101 23.64 -17.04 -11.33
C VAL A 101 23.13 -15.62 -11.60
N ALA A 102 23.48 -14.69 -10.71
CA ALA A 102 23.15 -13.27 -10.87
C ALA A 102 23.82 -12.68 -12.12
N LEU A 103 23.05 -12.00 -12.96
CA LEU A 103 23.53 -11.31 -14.16
C LEU A 103 24.00 -9.90 -13.81
N LYS A 104 24.45 -9.14 -14.81
CA LYS A 104 24.77 -7.71 -14.66
C LYS A 104 23.49 -6.89 -14.45
N GLU A 105 23.61 -5.78 -13.74
CA GLU A 105 22.49 -4.88 -13.41
C GLU A 105 21.74 -4.37 -14.66
N GLU A 106 22.45 -4.18 -15.77
CA GLU A 106 21.91 -3.70 -17.05
C GLU A 106 21.05 -4.74 -17.79
N GLU A 107 21.29 -6.04 -17.54
CA GLU A 107 20.52 -7.13 -18.16
C GLU A 107 19.17 -7.33 -17.47
N TYR A 108 19.03 -6.80 -16.25
CA TYR A 108 17.77 -6.85 -15.53
C TYR A 108 16.81 -5.77 -16.03
N PRO A 109 15.50 -6.07 -16.15
CA PRO A 109 14.50 -5.08 -16.51
C PRO A 109 14.46 -3.89 -15.54
N GLU A 110 14.20 -2.69 -16.06
CA GLU A 110 14.17 -1.44 -15.30
C GLU A 110 13.18 -1.47 -14.11
N TRP A 111 12.03 -2.15 -14.27
CA TRP A 111 11.01 -2.22 -13.22
C TRP A 111 11.50 -2.86 -11.92
N LEU A 112 12.55 -3.72 -11.97
CA LEU A 112 13.12 -4.36 -10.79
C LEU A 112 13.63 -3.32 -9.78
N TRP A 113 14.23 -2.25 -10.30
CA TRP A 113 14.82 -1.19 -9.51
C TRP A 113 13.75 -0.29 -8.87
N HIS A 114 12.55 -0.22 -9.45
CA HIS A 114 11.42 0.56 -8.95
C HIS A 114 10.52 -0.20 -7.96
N CYS A 115 10.71 -1.52 -7.78
CA CYS A 115 9.88 -2.32 -6.87
C CYS A 115 9.94 -1.86 -5.41
N LEU A 116 11.03 -1.21 -4.97
CA LEU A 116 11.19 -0.75 -3.59
C LEU A 116 10.58 0.64 -3.33
N ASP A 117 10.32 1.41 -4.38
CA ASP A 117 9.82 2.78 -4.25
C ASP A 117 8.41 2.83 -3.62
N GLU A 118 7.57 1.82 -3.90
CA GLU A 118 6.22 1.70 -3.34
C GLU A 118 6.21 1.58 -1.80
N LYS A 119 7.24 0.97 -1.21
CA LYS A 119 7.32 0.77 0.25
C LYS A 119 7.63 2.07 0.99
N LYS A 120 8.44 2.96 0.41
CA LYS A 120 8.82 4.24 1.04
C LYS A 120 7.64 5.19 1.22
N ALA A 121 6.60 5.09 0.39
CA ALA A 121 5.41 5.94 0.53
C ALA A 121 4.49 5.51 1.69
N ALA A 122 4.55 4.25 2.11
CA ALA A 122 3.68 3.70 3.16
C ALA A 122 4.28 3.78 4.56
N ASP A 123 5.61 3.78 4.67
CA ASP A 123 6.34 3.86 5.93
C ASP A 123 7.06 5.21 5.99
N GLY A 124 6.49 6.17 6.74
CA GLY A 124 6.84 7.59 6.71
C GLY A 124 8.31 7.88 7.02
N GLY A 125 9.16 7.86 5.99
CA GLY A 125 10.59 8.04 6.14
C GLY A 125 11.21 8.79 4.97
N ALA A 126 11.16 10.13 5.03
CA ALA A 126 12.23 11.04 4.62
C ALA A 126 11.74 12.51 4.55
N ALA A 127 11.11 13.01 5.60
CA ALA A 127 11.22 14.43 5.91
C ALA A 127 12.14 14.52 7.11
N ALA A 128 13.27 15.23 6.97
CA ALA A 128 14.34 15.32 7.96
C ALA A 128 13.97 16.01 9.30
N GLY A 129 12.68 16.08 9.64
CA GLY A 129 12.16 16.46 10.94
C GLY A 129 11.19 15.36 11.38
N GLY A 130 11.49 14.69 12.49
CA GLY A 130 10.72 13.54 12.96
C GLY A 130 9.22 13.78 13.02
N ASP A 131 8.45 12.70 12.94
CA ASP A 131 6.99 12.74 12.94
C ASP A 131 6.42 13.49 14.18
N GLU A 132 5.30 14.18 13.98
CA GLU A 132 4.51 14.84 15.03
C GLU A 132 4.01 13.83 16.07
N PHE A 133 3.90 12.55 15.69
CA PHE A 133 3.56 11.45 16.57
C PHE A 133 4.78 10.69 17.13
N SER A 134 5.99 11.26 17.03
CA SER A 134 7.18 10.66 17.63
C SER A 134 7.07 10.55 19.15
N LYS A 135 7.57 9.44 19.71
CA LYS A 135 7.60 9.17 21.15
C LYS A 135 8.38 10.24 21.93
N SER A 136 9.40 10.87 21.32
CA SER A 136 10.22 11.90 21.97
C SER A 136 9.62 13.30 21.90
N LYS A 137 9.49 13.98 23.06
CA LYS A 137 8.98 15.36 23.17
C LYS A 137 9.81 16.39 22.39
N LYS A 138 11.13 16.19 22.30
CA LYS A 138 12.04 17.08 21.55
C LYS A 138 11.78 17.00 20.05
N LEU A 139 11.54 15.78 19.54
CA LEU A 139 11.24 15.55 18.12
C LEU A 139 9.89 16.18 17.74
N ARG A 140 8.85 16.00 18.55
CA ARG A 140 7.55 16.65 18.31
C ARG A 140 7.64 18.18 18.26
N ARG A 141 8.40 18.79 19.19
CA ARG A 141 8.63 20.25 19.20
C ARG A 141 9.39 20.73 17.98
N ALA A 142 10.42 19.98 17.56
CA ALA A 142 11.19 20.30 16.36
C ALA A 142 10.33 20.17 15.09
N ALA A 143 9.50 19.14 15.00
CA ALA A 143 8.53 18.92 13.93
C ALA A 143 7.54 20.09 13.84
N ALA A 144 6.90 20.45 14.97
CA ALA A 144 5.96 21.57 15.04
C ALA A 144 6.62 22.90 14.64
N LYS A 145 7.87 23.13 15.07
CA LYS A 145 8.63 24.33 14.67
C LYS A 145 8.98 24.31 13.17
N ALA A 146 9.34 23.16 12.64
CA ALA A 146 9.63 22.99 11.20
C ALA A 146 8.38 23.23 10.35
N ARG A 147 7.21 22.73 10.77
CA ARG A 147 5.93 22.98 10.09
C ARG A 147 5.57 24.46 10.06
N ARG A 148 5.61 25.12 11.23
CA ARG A 148 5.36 26.58 11.31
C ARG A 148 6.32 27.38 10.42
N LYS A 149 7.60 27.00 10.39
CA LYS A 149 8.59 27.66 9.52
C LYS A 149 8.32 27.40 8.03
N ALA A 150 7.84 26.21 7.67
CA ALA A 150 7.47 25.89 6.30
C ALA A 150 6.22 26.68 5.86
N GLU A 151 5.22 26.79 6.73
CA GLU A 151 4.02 27.61 6.51
C GLU A 151 4.36 29.09 6.38
N GLU A 152 5.19 29.63 7.29
CA GLU A 152 5.68 31.00 7.22
C GLU A 152 6.48 31.27 5.94
N ARG A 153 7.32 30.32 5.50
CA ARG A 153 8.06 30.40 4.25
C ARG A 153 7.12 30.40 3.04
N ALA A 154 6.07 29.57 3.05
CA ALA A 154 5.07 29.53 1.98
C ALA A 154 4.24 30.82 1.92
N LEU A 155 3.86 31.36 3.08
CA LEU A 155 3.21 32.68 3.17
C LEU A 155 4.11 33.80 2.64
N LEU A 156 5.40 33.76 2.98
CA LEU A 156 6.37 34.77 2.55
C LEU A 156 6.73 34.66 1.06
N SER A 157 6.74 33.45 0.48
CA SER A 157 6.95 33.27 -0.96
C SER A 157 5.72 33.66 -1.79
N GLY A 158 4.57 33.88 -1.15
CA GLY A 158 3.32 34.23 -1.83
C GLY A 158 2.67 33.06 -2.58
N ASP A 159 3.26 31.86 -2.52
CA ASP A 159 2.71 30.65 -3.12
C ASP A 159 1.63 30.06 -2.21
N THR A 160 0.41 30.57 -2.34
CA THR A 160 -0.77 30.14 -1.57
C THR A 160 -1.16 28.68 -1.81
N SER A 161 -0.63 28.04 -2.85
CA SER A 161 -0.92 26.65 -3.23
C SER A 161 -0.52 25.61 -2.18
N LEU A 162 0.46 25.91 -1.32
CA LEU A 162 0.87 25.02 -0.23
C LEU A 162 -0.08 25.06 0.97
N LEU A 163 -0.88 26.11 1.09
CA LEU A 163 -1.84 26.30 2.17
C LEU A 163 -3.25 25.86 1.77
N GLU A 164 -3.52 25.79 0.46
CA GLU A 164 -4.79 25.30 -0.06
C GLU A 164 -4.98 23.82 0.31
N VAL A 165 -6.16 23.49 0.83
CA VAL A 165 -6.52 22.12 1.20
C VAL A 165 -6.58 21.28 -0.08
N LYS A 166 -5.57 20.42 -0.28
CA LYS A 166 -5.55 19.52 -1.44
C LYS A 166 -6.66 18.48 -1.31
N VAL A 167 -7.73 18.67 -2.08
CA VAL A 167 -8.83 17.71 -2.18
C VAL A 167 -8.28 16.37 -2.69
N PRO A 168 -8.53 15.24 -2.01
CA PRO A 168 -8.11 13.92 -2.47
C PRO A 168 -8.70 13.57 -3.84
N LEU A 169 -7.97 12.80 -4.64
CA LEU A 169 -8.34 12.46 -6.03
C LEU A 169 -9.76 11.91 -6.17
N GLN A 170 -10.19 11.03 -5.25
CA GLN A 170 -11.53 10.45 -5.27
C GLN A 170 -12.69 11.43 -4.98
N GLN A 171 -12.41 12.59 -4.40
CA GLN A 171 -13.40 13.62 -4.07
C GLN A 171 -13.42 14.75 -5.10
N GLN A 172 -12.50 14.73 -6.06
CA GLN A 172 -12.45 15.71 -7.14
C GLN A 172 -13.52 15.37 -8.18
N SER A 173 -14.20 16.41 -8.68
CA SER A 173 -15.15 16.32 -9.80
C SER A 173 -14.52 16.75 -11.13
N VAL A 174 -13.18 16.82 -11.20
CA VAL A 174 -12.46 17.23 -12.40
C VAL A 174 -12.46 16.06 -13.38
N ASP A 175 -12.75 16.33 -14.64
CA ASP A 175 -12.76 15.31 -15.68
C ASP A 175 -11.37 14.70 -15.85
N LEU A 176 -11.33 13.37 -15.92
CA LEU A 176 -10.11 12.65 -16.26
C LEU A 176 -9.82 12.82 -17.75
N SER A 177 -8.54 12.74 -18.12
CA SER A 177 -8.14 12.72 -19.53
C SER A 177 -8.84 11.58 -20.26
N SER A 178 -9.41 11.86 -21.44
CA SER A 178 -10.17 10.87 -22.21
C SER A 178 -9.28 9.92 -22.99
N GLU A 179 -8.16 10.43 -23.53
CA GLU A 179 -7.30 9.71 -24.49
C GLU A 179 -5.84 9.60 -24.02
N GLY A 180 -5.15 8.55 -24.48
CA GLY A 180 -3.72 8.33 -24.30
C GLY A 180 -3.32 7.52 -23.05
N GLU A 181 -2.01 7.29 -22.88
CA GLU A 181 -1.47 6.55 -21.73
C GLU A 181 -1.77 7.24 -20.38
N ALA A 182 -1.76 8.58 -20.37
CA ALA A 182 -2.10 9.38 -19.19
C ALA A 182 -3.54 9.14 -18.70
N ALA A 183 -4.48 8.84 -19.60
CA ALA A 183 -5.86 8.51 -19.22
C ALA A 183 -5.94 7.19 -18.46
N LEU A 184 -5.16 6.18 -18.88
CA LEU A 184 -5.11 4.88 -18.22
C LEU A 184 -4.46 4.98 -16.84
N GLU A 185 -3.38 5.76 -16.71
CA GLU A 185 -2.72 6.02 -15.43
C GLU A 185 -3.65 6.75 -14.46
N GLN A 186 -4.30 7.85 -14.88
CA GLN A 186 -5.23 8.61 -14.05
C GLN A 186 -6.41 7.76 -13.56
N ARG A 187 -6.99 6.93 -14.45
CA ARG A 187 -8.04 5.97 -14.07
C ARG A 187 -7.52 4.92 -13.10
N GLY A 188 -6.33 4.39 -13.34
CA GLY A 188 -5.66 3.43 -12.45
C GLY A 188 -5.43 4.01 -11.05
N ASP A 189 -5.00 5.26 -10.97
CA ASP A 189 -4.73 5.95 -9.71
C ASP A 189 -6.01 6.29 -8.95
N LEU A 190 -7.10 6.68 -9.63
CA LEU A 190 -8.42 6.80 -9.02
C LEU A 190 -8.84 5.47 -8.38
N VAL A 191 -8.73 4.36 -9.12
CA VAL A 191 -9.11 3.03 -8.62
C VAL A 191 -8.28 2.63 -7.39
N LYS A 192 -6.96 2.89 -7.40
CA LYS A 192 -6.09 2.66 -6.23
C LYS A 192 -6.53 3.51 -5.04
N ALA A 193 -6.86 4.78 -5.26
CA ALA A 193 -7.28 5.71 -4.22
C ALA A 193 -8.63 5.31 -3.59
N MET A 194 -9.63 4.98 -4.42
CA MET A 194 -10.92 4.42 -3.98
C MET A 194 -10.76 3.11 -3.19
N ARG A 195 -9.82 2.25 -3.62
CA ARG A 195 -9.52 1.00 -2.90
C ARG A 195 -8.91 1.28 -1.52
N LYS A 196 -8.06 2.31 -1.39
CA LYS A 196 -7.45 2.71 -0.12
C LYS A 196 -8.52 3.17 0.87
N GLU A 197 -9.44 4.04 0.44
CA GLU A 197 -10.58 4.47 1.28
C GLU A 197 -11.48 3.32 1.68
N ARG A 198 -11.84 2.44 0.74
CA ARG A 198 -12.66 1.26 1.04
C ARG A 198 -11.99 0.38 2.09
N ARG A 199 -10.68 0.15 1.98
CA ARG A 199 -9.91 -0.61 2.98
C ARG A 199 -9.90 0.09 4.35
N ALA A 200 -9.77 1.41 4.39
CA ALA A 200 -9.84 2.18 5.63
C ALA A 200 -11.22 2.06 6.29
N LYS A 201 -12.29 2.25 5.52
CA LYS A 201 -13.68 2.10 6.00
C LYS A 201 -13.99 0.70 6.52
N ILE A 202 -13.50 -0.34 5.85
CA ILE A 202 -13.63 -1.73 6.33
C ILE A 202 -12.90 -1.91 7.66
N LYS A 203 -11.66 -1.38 7.79
CA LYS A 203 -10.90 -1.47 9.03
C LYS A 203 -11.59 -0.74 10.18
N GLU A 204 -12.07 0.47 9.94
CA GLU A 204 -12.83 1.25 10.92
C GLU A 204 -14.12 0.54 11.33
N GLY A 205 -14.91 0.07 10.35
CA GLY A 205 -16.14 -0.67 10.62
C GLY A 205 -15.90 -1.97 11.41
N ASN A 206 -14.85 -2.72 11.07
CA ASN A 206 -14.46 -3.91 11.83
C ASN A 206 -13.99 -3.57 13.24
N TYR A 207 -13.25 -2.47 13.40
CA TYR A 207 -12.78 -2.00 14.71
C TYR A 207 -13.95 -1.59 15.60
N LEU A 208 -14.87 -0.77 15.09
CA LEU A 208 -16.05 -0.31 15.83
C LEU A 208 -17.03 -1.44 16.14
N LYS A 209 -17.12 -2.47 15.28
CA LYS A 209 -17.95 -3.65 15.54
C LYS A 209 -17.35 -4.59 16.59
N GLY A 210 -16.03 -4.56 16.78
CA GLY A 210 -15.31 -5.37 17.76
C GLY A 210 -15.07 -4.67 19.11
N MET A 211 -15.41 -3.39 19.22
CA MET A 211 -15.47 -2.61 20.47
C MET A 211 -16.80 -2.85 21.18
#